data_AF-A0A3A8WMS2-F1
#
_entry.id   AF-A0A3A8WMS2-F1
#
_cell.length_a   1.000
_cell.length_b   1.000
_cell.length_c   1.000
_cell.angle_alpha   90.00
_cell.angle_beta   90.00
_cell.angle_gamma   90.00
#
_symmetry.space_group_name_H-M   'P 1'
#
loop_
_entity.id
_entity.type
_entity.pdbx_description
1 polymer ?
#
loop_
_entity_poly.entity_id
_entity_poly.type
_entity_poly.pdbx_seq_one_letter_code
_entity_poly.pdbx_strand_id
1 'polypeptide(L)'
;MDGNGFLALGVKGICIMEEMDVLKYLKSRQNELERVNHPFVNRSLNFRYLYSYGVAVLALGNMKSMSELDGRFDYFMECIALPKEQREQIIVDINNHFEFRLTECIRVLKTKEVQYCFLIDLYLLYNQAKWSVEYCKKVIENYVEIFHMSEPEIAFFKEFNDAAVKRDGKRARDYYHRFRDMGFDISYKMLRYFFPDFTDEDEYQDIIVLAGKTFCLDKPTKILGDIRVERGGSLLLDSADISIDGAVLVDGGRIRFRDTKLYIGHCERDFFLTVKDAAVVRIENSVIDCNGQCGFLRQKAGRLLIEETEFLRSGFQRMVAFYGTYAEFLRCSFSEGTAGFILAGGSSQVKFANCDFFHAAAEYGGAVFSESIDDVTIKECSFRSCTAKYLGSAVYFKHLKLGQMVKDCVCRDCFPKENAVFNAYGEEFDLKIR
;
A
#
# COMPACT_ATOMS: atom_id res chain seq x y z
N MET A 1 -1.37 -77.74 19.30
CA MET A 1 -0.44 -78.04 18.20
C MET A 1 -0.44 -76.80 17.32
N ASP A 2 0.31 -75.80 17.75
CA ASP A 2 1.65 -75.47 17.24
C ASP A 2 1.46 -74.43 16.12
N GLY A 3 2.07 -73.26 16.08
CA GLY A 3 3.14 -72.66 16.88
C GLY A 3 3.78 -71.57 16.00
N ASN A 4 3.88 -70.36 16.56
CA ASN A 4 4.90 -69.32 16.35
C ASN A 4 5.25 -68.70 14.97
N GLY A 5 5.42 -67.37 15.01
CA GLY A 5 6.22 -66.57 14.07
C GLY A 5 5.71 -65.12 13.90
N PHE A 6 5.74 -64.26 14.93
CA PHE A 6 6.71 -63.17 15.20
C PHE A 6 6.91 -62.06 14.13
N LEU A 7 7.01 -60.81 14.64
CA LEU A 7 7.44 -59.50 14.07
C LEU A 7 6.32 -58.60 13.50
N ALA A 8 5.76 -57.66 14.27
CA ALA A 8 6.30 -56.36 14.74
C ALA A 8 6.26 -55.25 13.66
N LEU A 9 5.45 -54.19 13.88
CA LEU A 9 5.87 -52.78 13.91
C LEU A 9 4.66 -51.81 13.92
N GLY A 10 4.58 -51.06 15.01
CA GLY A 10 3.97 -49.74 15.23
C GLY A 10 2.97 -49.15 14.23
N VAL A 11 1.75 -48.91 14.73
CA VAL A 11 0.95 -47.75 14.30
C VAL A 11 1.04 -46.70 15.40
N LYS A 12 1.97 -45.77 15.20
CA LYS A 12 2.08 -44.51 15.95
C LYS A 12 0.98 -43.56 15.47
N GLY A 13 0.29 -42.96 16.44
CA GLY A 13 -0.18 -41.57 16.38
C GLY A 13 -1.11 -41.20 15.23
N ILE A 14 -2.40 -41.46 15.40
CA ILE A 14 -3.44 -40.66 14.75
C ILE A 14 -3.40 -39.29 15.45
N CYS A 15 -2.68 -38.33 14.85
CA CYS A 15 -2.86 -36.93 15.18
C CYS A 15 -4.26 -36.53 14.70
N ILE A 16 -5.16 -36.35 15.66
CA ILE A 16 -6.44 -35.68 15.49
C ILE A 16 -6.08 -34.23 15.14
N MET A 17 -6.05 -33.92 13.85
CA MET A 17 -6.01 -32.54 13.37
C MET A 17 -7.44 -32.03 13.60
N GLU A 18 -7.65 -31.28 14.68
CA GLU A 18 -8.92 -30.58 14.93
C GLU A 18 -9.31 -29.83 13.65
N GLU A 19 -10.52 -30.08 13.16
CA GLU A 19 -11.12 -29.32 12.08
C GLU A 19 -11.16 -27.86 12.51
N MET A 20 -10.15 -27.10 12.07
CA MET A 20 -10.15 -25.65 12.14
C MET A 20 -11.36 -25.21 11.31
N ASP A 21 -12.42 -24.79 12.01
CA ASP A 21 -13.68 -24.32 11.42
C ASP A 21 -13.35 -23.21 10.42
N VAL A 22 -13.27 -23.61 9.14
CA VAL A 22 -12.86 -22.76 8.02
C VAL A 22 -13.76 -21.54 7.95
N LEU A 23 -15.01 -21.65 8.41
CA LEU A 23 -15.98 -20.57 8.46
C LEU A 23 -15.66 -19.57 9.58
N LYS A 24 -15.17 -20.03 10.74
CA LYS A 24 -14.61 -19.15 11.77
C LYS A 24 -13.31 -18.49 11.33
N TYR A 25 -12.43 -19.23 10.64
CA TYR A 25 -11.18 -18.68 10.10
C TYR A 25 -11.45 -17.63 9.02
N LEU A 26 -12.40 -17.88 8.10
CA LEU A 26 -12.80 -16.91 7.09
C LEU A 26 -13.52 -15.71 7.70
N LYS A 27 -14.34 -15.88 8.73
CA LYS A 27 -14.95 -14.76 9.48
C LYS A 27 -13.93 -13.97 10.28
N SER A 28 -12.91 -14.61 10.86
CA SER A 28 -11.82 -13.89 11.53
C SER A 28 -10.98 -13.11 10.53
N ARG A 29 -10.68 -13.69 9.35
CA ARG A 29 -10.03 -12.98 8.23
C ARG A 29 -10.88 -11.85 7.66
N GLN A 30 -12.20 -12.03 7.55
CA GLN A 30 -13.13 -11.00 7.11
C GLN A 30 -13.21 -9.86 8.15
N ASN A 31 -13.28 -10.17 9.44
CA ASN A 31 -13.23 -9.18 10.51
C ASN A 31 -11.84 -8.50 10.58
N GLU A 32 -10.75 -9.18 10.25
CA GLU A 32 -9.41 -8.59 10.04
C GLU A 32 -9.39 -7.61 8.86
N LEU A 33 -10.10 -7.93 7.77
CA LEU A 33 -10.24 -7.08 6.58
C LEU A 33 -11.16 -5.88 6.81
N GLU A 34 -12.16 -5.99 7.69
CA GLU A 34 -13.07 -4.91 8.10
C GLU A 34 -12.47 -4.02 9.22
N ARG A 35 -11.38 -4.45 9.86
CA ARG A 35 -10.67 -3.66 10.88
C ARG A 35 -9.83 -2.58 10.22
N VAL A 36 -10.07 -1.34 10.61
CA VAL A 36 -9.25 -0.21 10.19
C VAL A 36 -7.90 -0.32 10.89
N ASN A 37 -6.83 -0.58 10.12
CA ASN A 37 -5.47 -0.57 10.63
C ASN A 37 -5.11 0.82 11.16
N HIS A 38 -4.47 0.86 12.33
CA HIS A 38 -4.00 2.11 12.90
C HIS A 38 -2.95 2.77 11.98
N PRO A 39 -2.95 4.12 11.82
CA PRO A 39 -2.00 4.82 10.93
C PRO A 39 -0.52 4.47 11.15
N PHE A 40 -0.15 4.09 12.38
CA PHE A 40 1.21 3.71 12.78
C PHE A 40 1.46 2.22 12.98
N VAL A 41 0.64 1.32 12.42
CA VAL A 41 0.84 -0.14 12.50
C VAL A 41 2.24 -0.59 12.04
N ASN A 42 2.80 0.09 11.04
CA ASN A 42 4.11 -0.23 10.45
C ASN A 42 5.31 0.38 11.20
N ARG A 43 5.08 1.11 12.32
CA ARG A 43 6.19 1.64 13.14
C ARG A 43 6.84 0.53 13.96
N SER A 44 8.07 0.79 14.40
CA SER A 44 8.82 -0.14 15.26
C SER A 44 8.00 -0.56 16.48
N LEU A 45 8.22 -1.79 16.95
CA LEU A 45 7.52 -2.31 18.11
C LEU A 45 7.70 -1.43 19.35
N ASN A 46 8.90 -0.88 19.56
CA ASN A 46 9.18 0.04 20.66
C ASN A 46 8.38 1.35 20.56
N PHE A 47 8.24 1.91 19.33
CA PHE A 47 7.41 3.09 19.12
C PHE A 47 5.95 2.77 19.47
N ARG A 48 5.41 1.68 18.94
CA ARG A 48 4.01 1.27 19.17
C ARG A 48 3.75 1.04 20.66
N TYR A 49 4.68 0.41 21.38
CA TYR A 49 4.62 0.24 22.83
C TYR A 49 4.50 1.58 23.57
N LEU A 50 5.44 2.50 23.34
CA LEU A 50 5.49 3.79 24.03
C LEU A 50 4.31 4.69 23.67
N TYR A 51 3.85 4.64 22.41
CA TYR A 51 2.64 5.32 21.96
C TYR A 51 1.40 4.77 22.67
N SER A 52 1.20 3.46 22.66
CA SER A 52 0.09 2.79 23.35
C SER A 52 0.11 3.04 24.85
N TYR A 53 1.28 3.10 25.48
CA TYR A 53 1.41 3.48 26.89
C TYR A 53 0.80 4.86 27.17
N GLY A 54 1.07 5.85 26.31
CA GLY A 54 0.49 7.20 26.46
C GLY A 54 -1.04 7.20 26.37
N VAL A 55 -1.59 6.45 25.41
CA VAL A 55 -3.05 6.27 25.25
C VAL A 55 -3.64 5.57 26.47
N ALA A 56 -2.91 4.59 27.02
CA ALA A 56 -3.31 3.82 28.18
C ALA A 56 -3.42 4.66 29.47
N VAL A 57 -2.75 5.82 29.56
CA VAL A 57 -2.94 6.77 30.67
C VAL A 57 -4.41 7.20 30.78
N LEU A 58 -5.07 7.43 29.64
CA LEU A 58 -6.51 7.77 29.61
C LEU A 58 -7.38 6.54 29.93
N ALA A 59 -7.06 5.39 29.35
CA ALA A 59 -7.87 4.19 29.54
C ALA A 59 -7.77 3.61 30.96
N LEU A 60 -6.56 3.50 31.51
CA LEU A 60 -6.25 2.70 32.70
C LEU A 60 -5.87 3.52 33.94
N GLY A 61 -5.63 4.82 33.81
CA GLY A 61 -5.15 5.64 34.94
C GLY A 61 -6.20 5.95 36.03
N ASN A 62 -7.47 5.60 35.81
CA ASN A 62 -8.52 5.69 36.82
C ASN A 62 -9.37 4.42 36.87
N MET A 63 -9.78 3.98 38.07
CA MET A 63 -10.61 2.77 38.21
C MET A 63 -11.92 2.81 37.40
N LYS A 64 -12.54 3.99 37.27
CA LYS A 64 -13.76 4.14 36.46
C LYS A 64 -13.46 4.02 34.97
N SER A 65 -12.40 4.67 34.48
CA SER A 65 -12.01 4.59 33.07
C SER A 65 -11.59 3.18 32.71
N MET A 66 -10.84 2.50 33.59
CA MET A 66 -10.37 1.14 33.37
C MET A 66 -11.53 0.17 33.13
N SER A 67 -12.56 0.22 33.98
CA SER A 67 -13.74 -0.64 33.79
C SER A 67 -14.60 -0.27 32.58
N GLU A 68 -14.62 1.01 32.20
CA GLU A 68 -15.53 1.53 31.17
C GLU A 68 -14.93 1.43 29.76
N LEU A 69 -13.62 1.65 29.63
CA LEU A 69 -12.93 1.79 28.36
C LEU A 69 -12.19 0.51 27.94
N ASP A 70 -12.13 -0.52 28.78
CA ASP A 70 -11.41 -1.78 28.57
C ASP A 70 -11.58 -2.35 27.15
N GLY A 71 -12.83 -2.63 26.75
CA GLY A 71 -13.11 -3.21 25.44
C GLY A 71 -12.73 -2.31 24.25
N ARG A 72 -12.82 -0.97 24.40
CA ARG A 72 -12.42 -0.04 23.33
C ARG A 72 -10.89 0.07 23.26
N PHE A 73 -10.22 0.06 24.41
CA PHE A 73 -8.77 0.08 24.49
C PHE A 73 -8.16 -1.20 23.93
N ASP A 74 -8.72 -2.37 24.25
CA ASP A 74 -8.30 -3.65 23.65
C ASP A 74 -8.41 -3.65 22.13
N TYR A 75 -9.52 -3.14 21.58
CA TYR A 75 -9.65 -2.96 20.13
C TYR A 75 -8.54 -2.07 19.55
N PHE A 76 -8.21 -0.95 20.21
CA PHE A 76 -7.11 -0.09 19.78
C PHE A 76 -5.76 -0.85 19.77
N MET A 77 -5.47 -1.64 20.80
CA MET A 77 -4.25 -2.44 20.91
C MET A 77 -4.13 -3.48 19.79
N GLU A 78 -5.26 -4.01 19.32
CA GLU A 78 -5.33 -4.87 18.14
C GLU A 78 -5.09 -4.10 16.84
N CYS A 79 -5.72 -2.93 16.65
CA CYS A 79 -5.56 -2.10 15.46
C CYS A 79 -4.12 -1.58 15.26
N ILE A 80 -3.40 -1.27 16.34
CA ILE A 80 -1.97 -0.91 16.27
C ILE A 80 -1.05 -2.15 16.23
N ALA A 81 -1.64 -3.35 16.30
CA ALA A 81 -0.97 -4.65 16.26
C ALA A 81 0.09 -4.82 17.37
N LEU A 82 -0.21 -4.40 18.60
CA LEU A 82 0.70 -4.62 19.73
C LEU A 82 0.60 -6.08 20.24
N PRO A 83 1.72 -6.80 20.42
CA PRO A 83 1.74 -8.16 20.97
C PRO A 83 1.18 -8.23 22.39
N LYS A 84 0.59 -9.38 22.76
CA LYS A 84 -0.09 -9.57 24.04
C LYS A 84 0.84 -9.34 25.25
N GLU A 85 2.10 -9.81 25.18
CA GLU A 85 3.06 -9.63 26.28
C GLU A 85 3.29 -8.15 26.59
N GLN A 86 3.29 -7.32 25.54
CA GLN A 86 3.45 -5.88 25.68
C GLN A 86 2.20 -5.18 26.21
N ARG A 87 1.00 -5.68 25.89
CA ARG A 87 -0.25 -5.17 26.46
C ARG A 87 -0.28 -5.34 27.97
N GLU A 88 0.10 -6.54 28.44
CA GLU A 88 0.20 -6.86 29.87
C GLU A 88 1.25 -5.99 30.57
N GLN A 89 2.40 -5.76 29.92
CA GLN A 89 3.46 -4.91 30.46
C GLN A 89 3.03 -3.45 30.63
N ILE A 90 2.16 -2.90 29.77
CA ILE A 90 1.63 -1.53 29.92
C ILE A 90 0.89 -1.38 31.25
N ILE A 91 0.09 -2.37 31.65
CA ILE A 91 -0.65 -2.35 32.92
C ILE A 91 0.32 -2.31 34.10
N VAL A 92 1.39 -3.12 34.03
CA VAL A 92 2.45 -3.13 35.06
C VAL A 92 3.16 -1.78 35.13
N ASP A 93 3.48 -1.21 33.97
CA ASP A 93 4.24 0.04 33.87
C ASP A 93 3.43 1.26 34.32
N ILE A 94 2.12 1.29 34.09
CA ILE A 94 1.25 2.35 34.61
C ILE A 94 1.24 2.35 36.14
N ASN A 95 1.23 1.16 36.76
CA ASN A 95 1.18 1.04 38.21
C ASN A 95 2.53 1.28 38.89
N ASN A 96 3.64 0.86 38.26
CA ASN A 96 4.94 0.79 38.92
C ASN A 96 6.00 1.75 38.34
N HIS A 97 5.85 2.21 37.11
CA HIS A 97 6.90 2.95 36.38
C HIS A 97 6.37 4.21 35.69
N PHE A 98 5.31 4.83 36.25
CA PHE A 98 4.51 5.83 35.57
C PHE A 98 5.33 7.01 35.00
N GLU A 99 6.06 7.70 35.87
CA GLU A 99 6.85 8.90 35.53
C GLU A 99 7.92 8.62 34.46
N PHE A 100 8.65 7.52 34.64
CA PHE A 100 9.70 7.12 33.71
C PHE A 100 9.13 6.81 32.32
N ARG A 101 8.05 6.04 32.26
CA ARG A 101 7.43 5.67 30.98
C ARG A 101 6.69 6.81 30.31
N LEU A 102 6.07 7.71 31.08
CA LEU A 102 5.47 8.92 30.54
C LEU A 102 6.55 9.80 29.87
N THR A 103 7.73 9.92 30.49
CA THR A 103 8.86 10.64 29.90
C THR A 103 9.31 10.02 28.56
N GLU A 104 9.44 8.69 28.49
CA GLU A 104 9.78 8.00 27.24
C GLU A 104 8.67 8.10 26.18
N CYS A 105 7.41 8.08 26.60
CA CYS A 105 6.25 8.28 25.74
C CYS A 105 6.30 9.67 25.07
N ILE A 106 6.48 10.73 25.85
CA ILE A 106 6.57 12.10 25.32
C ILE A 106 7.72 12.22 24.30
N ARG A 107 8.82 11.48 24.48
CA ARG A 107 9.94 11.45 23.51
C ARG A 107 9.59 10.81 22.16
N VAL A 108 8.58 9.95 22.08
CA VAL A 108 8.12 9.41 20.77
C VAL A 108 7.04 10.29 20.14
N LEU A 109 6.32 11.09 20.92
CA LEU A 109 5.26 12.01 20.47
C LEU A 109 5.78 13.39 20.03
N LYS A 110 6.79 13.39 19.14
CA LYS A 110 7.53 14.62 18.77
C LYS A 110 6.97 15.42 17.59
N THR A 111 6.43 14.73 16.59
CA THR A 111 5.99 15.35 15.34
C THR A 111 4.50 15.66 15.39
N LYS A 112 4.05 16.73 14.72
CA LYS A 112 2.63 17.09 14.62
C LYS A 112 1.75 15.94 14.13
N GLU A 113 2.21 15.21 13.11
CA GLU A 113 1.54 13.99 12.62
C GLU A 113 1.25 12.98 13.75
N VAL A 114 2.28 12.62 14.52
CA VAL A 114 2.16 11.68 15.66
C VAL A 114 1.26 12.24 16.76
N GLN A 115 1.39 13.52 17.09
CA GLN A 115 0.58 14.17 18.12
C GLN A 115 -0.90 14.24 17.72
N TYR A 116 -1.20 14.54 16.46
CA TYR A 116 -2.56 14.59 15.93
C TYR A 116 -3.22 13.21 15.94
N CYS A 117 -2.52 12.18 15.47
CA CYS A 117 -3.01 10.80 15.57
C CYS A 117 -3.26 10.40 17.03
N PHE A 118 -2.37 10.80 17.94
CA PHE A 118 -2.51 10.51 19.36
C PHE A 118 -3.74 11.17 19.96
N LEU A 119 -3.99 12.45 19.64
CA LEU A 119 -5.22 13.13 20.05
C LEU A 119 -6.46 12.43 19.49
N ILE A 120 -6.44 11.99 18.22
CA ILE A 120 -7.53 11.20 17.63
C ILE A 120 -7.82 9.96 18.47
N ASP A 121 -6.81 9.18 18.86
CA ASP A 121 -7.00 7.99 19.70
C ASP A 121 -7.61 8.33 21.06
N LEU A 122 -7.14 9.41 21.70
CA LEU A 122 -7.72 9.86 22.96
C LEU A 122 -9.19 10.25 22.81
N TYR A 123 -9.56 10.96 21.74
CA TYR A 123 -10.96 11.31 21.45
C TYR A 123 -11.81 10.06 21.15
N LEU A 124 -11.28 9.11 20.38
CA LEU A 124 -11.96 7.85 20.07
C LEU A 124 -12.25 7.01 21.34
N LEU A 125 -11.38 7.07 22.35
CA LEU A 125 -11.63 6.48 23.66
C LEU A 125 -12.61 7.32 24.49
N TYR A 126 -12.37 8.63 24.57
CA TYR A 126 -13.20 9.58 25.30
C TYR A 126 -14.67 9.52 24.89
N ASN A 127 -14.96 9.31 23.60
CA ASN A 127 -16.33 9.19 23.09
C ASN A 127 -17.10 7.98 23.66
N GLN A 128 -16.41 7.01 24.27
CA GLN A 128 -17.04 5.88 24.99
C GLN A 128 -17.23 6.15 26.49
N ALA A 129 -16.62 7.20 27.03
CA ALA A 129 -16.72 7.54 28.43
C ALA A 129 -18.10 8.15 28.77
N LYS A 130 -18.74 7.62 29.81
CA LYS A 130 -19.99 8.12 30.41
C LYS A 130 -19.78 8.49 31.88
N TRP A 131 -18.98 7.72 32.61
CA TRP A 131 -18.70 7.97 34.03
C TRP A 131 -17.32 8.57 34.30
N SER A 132 -16.36 8.33 33.39
CA SER A 132 -14.99 8.82 33.48
C SER A 132 -14.73 10.09 32.65
N VAL A 133 -15.79 10.77 32.18
CA VAL A 133 -15.73 11.94 31.27
C VAL A 133 -14.78 13.04 31.77
N GLU A 134 -14.94 13.47 33.03
CA GLU A 134 -14.12 14.55 33.61
C GLU A 134 -12.65 14.15 33.73
N TYR A 135 -12.36 12.88 34.03
CA TYR A 135 -11.00 12.37 34.06
C TYR A 135 -10.39 12.36 32.65
N CYS A 136 -11.10 11.78 31.69
CA CYS A 136 -10.62 11.68 30.31
C CYS A 136 -10.38 13.07 29.69
N LYS A 137 -11.27 14.04 29.97
CA LYS A 137 -11.13 15.42 29.53
C LYS A 137 -9.85 16.06 30.08
N LYS A 138 -9.57 15.90 31.39
CA LYS A 138 -8.33 16.39 32.01
C LYS A 138 -7.08 15.76 31.42
N VAL A 139 -7.10 14.46 31.12
CA VAL A 139 -5.96 13.79 30.47
C VAL A 139 -5.72 14.37 29.07
N ILE A 140 -6.76 14.60 28.28
CA ILE A 140 -6.64 15.24 26.96
C ILE A 140 -6.07 16.66 27.10
N GLU A 141 -6.58 17.47 28.04
CA GLU A 141 -6.11 18.83 28.31
C GLU A 141 -4.61 18.84 28.69
N ASN A 142 -4.18 17.94 29.57
CA ASN A 142 -2.76 17.79 29.93
C ASN A 142 -1.88 17.49 28.70
N TYR A 143 -2.30 16.59 27.81
CA TYR A 143 -1.53 16.28 26.60
C TYR A 143 -1.52 17.45 25.59
N VAL A 144 -2.64 18.15 25.45
CA VAL A 144 -2.74 19.38 24.65
C VAL A 144 -1.75 20.44 25.13
N GLU A 145 -1.63 20.62 26.45
CA GLU A 145 -0.63 21.51 27.06
C GLU A 145 0.81 21.04 26.81
N ILE A 146 1.09 19.74 27.01
CA ILE A 146 2.42 19.14 26.77
C ILE A 146 2.85 19.30 25.31
N PHE A 147 1.93 19.17 24.36
CA PHE A 147 2.24 19.33 22.93
C PHE A 147 2.29 20.79 22.47
N HIS A 148 1.96 21.74 23.35
CA HIS A 148 1.85 23.16 23.02
C HIS A 148 0.95 23.40 21.80
N MET A 149 -0.23 22.77 21.79
CA MET A 149 -1.20 22.97 20.71
C MET A 149 -1.75 24.40 20.73
N SER A 150 -1.88 25.00 19.56
CA SER A 150 -2.50 26.31 19.37
C SER A 150 -4.02 26.23 19.50
N GLU A 151 -4.68 27.37 19.77
CA GLU A 151 -6.14 27.46 19.83
C GLU A 151 -6.83 26.91 18.55
N PRO A 152 -6.35 27.19 17.31
CA PRO A 152 -6.89 26.58 16.11
C PRO A 152 -6.82 25.04 16.09
N GLU A 153 -5.71 24.45 16.53
CA GLU A 153 -5.55 22.99 16.61
C GLU A 153 -6.55 22.39 17.62
N ILE A 154 -6.63 22.99 18.81
CA ILE A 154 -7.55 22.54 19.86
C ILE A 154 -9.01 22.63 19.40
N ALA A 155 -9.39 23.75 18.77
CA ALA A 155 -10.72 23.96 18.22
C ALA A 155 -11.04 22.91 17.15
N PHE A 156 -10.12 22.68 16.20
CA PHE A 156 -10.30 21.68 15.15
C PHE A 156 -10.60 20.29 15.70
N PHE A 157 -9.78 19.76 16.63
CA PHE A 157 -10.02 18.41 17.15
C PHE A 157 -11.35 18.30 17.90
N LYS A 158 -11.75 19.33 18.67
CA LYS A 158 -13.04 19.36 19.36
C LYS A 158 -14.22 19.41 18.38
N GLU A 159 -14.17 20.32 17.42
CA GLU A 159 -15.23 20.55 16.43
C GLU A 159 -15.38 19.37 15.46
N PHE A 160 -14.26 18.84 14.96
CA PHE A 160 -14.25 17.68 14.08
C PHE A 160 -14.73 16.42 14.81
N ASN A 161 -14.33 16.21 16.07
CA ASN A 161 -14.86 15.11 16.89
C ASN A 161 -16.37 15.19 17.05
N ASP A 162 -16.91 16.38 17.37
CA ASP A 162 -18.35 16.58 17.52
C ASP A 162 -19.11 16.26 16.22
N ALA A 163 -18.57 16.70 15.08
CA ALA A 163 -19.10 16.35 13.77
C ALA A 163 -19.04 14.84 13.49
N ALA A 164 -17.93 14.18 13.81
CA ALA A 164 -17.75 12.74 13.63
C ALA A 164 -18.75 11.92 14.48
N VAL A 165 -18.90 12.25 15.76
CA VAL A 165 -19.86 11.60 16.68
C VAL A 165 -21.30 11.77 16.19
N LYS A 166 -21.64 12.95 15.67
CA LYS A 166 -22.96 13.24 15.07
C LYS A 166 -23.13 12.72 13.65
N ARG A 167 -22.07 12.15 13.05
CA ARG A 167 -21.98 11.75 11.64
C ARG A 167 -22.33 12.88 10.66
N ASP A 168 -21.99 14.12 11.02
CA ASP A 168 -22.23 15.31 10.18
C ASP A 168 -21.02 15.55 9.24
N GLY A 169 -21.05 14.88 8.08
CA GLY A 169 -19.98 15.02 7.08
C GLY A 169 -19.83 16.42 6.51
N LYS A 170 -20.90 17.24 6.49
CA LYS A 170 -20.82 18.61 5.97
C LYS A 170 -20.00 19.49 6.92
N ARG A 171 -20.34 19.47 8.21
CA ARG A 171 -19.58 20.22 9.21
C ARG A 171 -18.15 19.75 9.32
N ALA A 172 -17.91 18.43 9.27
CA ALA A 172 -16.55 17.89 9.28
C ALA A 172 -15.69 18.47 8.14
N ARG A 173 -16.25 18.61 6.92
CA ARG A 173 -15.57 19.26 5.80
C ARG A 173 -15.32 20.74 6.06
N ASP A 174 -16.32 21.47 6.55
CA ASP A 174 -16.18 22.90 6.86
C ASP A 174 -15.06 23.16 7.90
N TYR A 175 -14.94 22.29 8.90
CA TYR A 175 -13.85 22.37 9.90
C TYR A 175 -12.49 21.99 9.31
N TYR A 176 -12.42 20.96 8.48
CA TYR A 176 -11.20 20.56 7.78
C TYR A 176 -10.67 21.68 6.87
N HIS A 177 -11.51 22.24 6.00
CA HIS A 177 -11.10 23.31 5.07
C HIS A 177 -10.65 24.56 5.83
N ARG A 178 -11.34 24.94 6.90
CA ARG A 178 -10.92 26.05 7.77
C ARG A 178 -9.57 25.81 8.44
N PHE A 179 -9.29 24.58 8.86
CA PHE A 179 -8.00 24.20 9.43
C PHE A 179 -6.86 24.33 8.40
N ARG A 180 -7.13 23.94 7.14
CA ARG A 180 -6.21 24.11 6.00
C ARG A 180 -5.98 25.58 5.65
N ASP A 181 -7.04 26.40 5.61
CA ASP A 181 -6.95 27.84 5.31
C ASP A 181 -6.10 28.60 6.34
N MET A 182 -6.06 28.12 7.60
CA MET A 182 -5.19 28.64 8.64
C MET A 182 -3.73 28.17 8.54
N GLY A 183 -3.38 27.37 7.52
CA GLY A 183 -2.03 26.90 7.26
C GLY A 183 -1.63 25.61 7.99
N PHE A 184 -2.59 24.91 8.61
CA PHE A 184 -2.33 23.62 9.24
C PHE A 184 -2.52 22.46 8.26
N ASP A 185 -1.96 21.31 8.60
CA ASP A 185 -1.97 20.12 7.76
C ASP A 185 -2.27 18.87 8.58
N ILE A 186 -3.18 18.05 8.10
CA ILE A 186 -3.53 16.75 8.66
C ILE A 186 -3.86 15.82 7.51
N SER A 187 -3.26 14.63 7.49
CA SER A 187 -3.43 13.72 6.38
C SER A 187 -4.86 13.20 6.28
N TYR A 188 -5.33 13.00 5.06
CA TYR A 188 -6.67 12.48 4.84
C TYR A 188 -6.87 11.08 5.45
N LYS A 189 -5.81 10.27 5.47
CA LYS A 189 -5.78 8.99 6.19
C LYS A 189 -6.13 9.13 7.67
N MET A 190 -5.62 10.17 8.34
CA MET A 190 -5.96 10.44 9.75
C MET A 190 -7.38 10.95 9.92
N LEU A 191 -7.88 11.78 9.00
CA LEU A 191 -9.28 12.22 9.01
C LEU A 191 -10.24 11.04 8.87
N ARG A 192 -9.95 10.11 7.95
CA ARG A 192 -10.69 8.85 7.79
C ARG A 192 -10.54 7.92 8.98
N TYR A 193 -9.39 7.91 9.64
CA TYR A 193 -9.22 7.17 10.90
C TYR A 193 -10.08 7.75 12.02
N PHE A 194 -10.17 9.08 12.11
CA PHE A 194 -10.97 9.78 13.11
C PHE A 194 -12.47 9.67 12.84
N PHE A 195 -12.86 9.82 11.58
CA PHE A 195 -14.22 9.70 11.10
C PHE A 195 -14.28 8.83 9.83
N PRO A 196 -14.54 7.51 9.96
CA PRO A 196 -14.53 6.57 8.86
C PRO A 196 -15.45 6.88 7.69
N ASP A 197 -16.52 7.65 7.89
CA ASP A 197 -17.44 8.05 6.81
C ASP A 197 -17.07 9.41 6.19
N PHE A 198 -16.00 10.07 6.66
CA PHE A 198 -15.57 11.37 6.14
C PHE A 198 -15.21 11.28 4.66
N THR A 199 -15.81 12.13 3.84
CA THR A 199 -15.48 12.21 2.41
C THR A 199 -15.23 13.66 2.03
N ASP A 200 -14.13 13.86 1.31
CA ASP A 200 -13.74 15.10 0.67
C ASP A 200 -13.01 14.76 -0.61
N GLU A 201 -13.25 15.52 -1.68
CA GLU A 201 -12.66 15.29 -3.00
C GLU A 201 -12.10 16.62 -3.50
N ASP A 202 -10.85 16.60 -3.97
CA ASP A 202 -10.29 17.73 -4.71
C ASP A 202 -10.56 17.60 -6.20
N GLU A 203 -10.69 18.76 -6.85
CA GLU A 203 -10.71 18.85 -8.30
C GLU A 203 -9.62 19.81 -8.78
N TYR A 204 -8.80 19.34 -9.71
CA TYR A 204 -7.75 20.12 -10.36
C TYR A 204 -7.90 20.12 -11.87
N GLN A 205 -7.34 21.13 -12.51
CA GLN A 205 -7.14 21.19 -13.96
C GLN A 205 -5.68 20.82 -14.27
N ASP A 206 -5.02 21.50 -15.21
CA ASP A 206 -3.60 21.36 -15.45
C ASP A 206 -2.76 21.70 -14.19
N ILE A 207 -1.76 20.87 -13.91
CA ILE A 207 -0.86 21.04 -12.76
C ILE A 207 0.58 21.15 -13.25
N ILE A 208 1.32 22.13 -12.73
CA ILE A 208 2.76 22.28 -12.97
C ILE A 208 3.50 22.21 -11.63
N VAL A 209 4.32 21.18 -11.46
CA VAL A 209 5.18 20.98 -10.29
C VAL A 209 6.57 21.56 -10.59
N LEU A 210 6.79 22.78 -10.10
CA LEU A 210 8.02 23.54 -10.30
C LEU A 210 9.21 22.96 -9.51
N ALA A 211 10.41 23.35 -9.92
CA ALA A 211 11.64 23.00 -9.21
C ALA A 211 11.59 23.34 -7.71
N GLY A 212 11.99 22.38 -6.86
CA GLY A 212 11.99 22.54 -5.40
C GLY A 212 10.60 22.50 -4.77
N LYS A 213 9.53 22.29 -5.54
CA LYS A 213 8.18 22.08 -5.03
C LYS A 213 7.85 20.60 -4.99
N THR A 214 7.07 20.24 -3.97
CA THR A 214 6.47 18.93 -3.83
C THR A 214 4.96 19.11 -3.95
N PHE A 215 4.36 18.38 -4.87
CA PHE A 215 2.91 18.28 -4.99
C PHE A 215 2.50 16.89 -4.49
N CYS A 216 1.69 16.86 -3.44
CA CYS A 216 1.26 15.65 -2.76
C CYS A 216 -0.24 15.53 -2.89
N LEU A 217 -0.71 14.39 -3.41
CA LEU A 217 -2.10 14.01 -3.43
C LEU A 217 -2.29 12.87 -2.43
N ASP A 218 -2.96 13.16 -1.32
CA ASP A 218 -3.21 12.20 -0.23
C ASP A 218 -4.69 11.93 0.02
N LYS A 219 -5.57 12.50 -0.79
CA LYS A 219 -7.03 12.37 -0.69
C LYS A 219 -7.69 12.12 -2.04
N PRO A 220 -8.97 11.69 -2.07
CA PRO A 220 -9.70 11.51 -3.31
C PRO A 220 -9.59 12.74 -4.21
N THR A 221 -9.19 12.54 -5.45
CA THR A 221 -8.85 13.65 -6.35
C THR A 221 -9.29 13.35 -7.78
N LYS A 222 -9.90 14.34 -8.43
CA LYS A 222 -10.14 14.36 -9.87
C LYS A 222 -9.24 15.39 -10.54
N ILE A 223 -8.60 15.01 -11.63
CA ILE A 223 -7.74 15.91 -12.40
C ILE A 223 -8.23 15.91 -13.85
N LEU A 224 -8.66 17.07 -14.32
CA LEU A 224 -9.14 17.29 -15.68
C LEU A 224 -8.07 18.05 -16.48
N GLY A 225 -6.89 17.44 -16.63
CA GLY A 225 -5.75 18.08 -17.28
C GLY A 225 -4.43 17.32 -17.15
N ASP A 226 -3.40 17.86 -17.79
CA ASP A 226 -2.06 17.27 -17.77
C ASP A 226 -1.33 17.66 -16.47
N ILE A 227 -0.51 16.75 -15.95
CA ILE A 227 0.47 17.04 -14.88
C ILE A 227 1.86 17.13 -15.50
N ARG A 228 2.55 18.25 -15.26
CA ARG A 228 3.94 18.45 -15.68
C ARG A 228 4.84 18.57 -14.46
N VAL A 229 5.84 17.70 -14.36
CA VAL A 229 6.84 17.71 -13.30
C VAL A 229 8.17 18.14 -13.88
N GLU A 230 8.60 19.34 -13.50
CA GLU A 230 9.86 19.93 -13.95
C GLU A 230 11.07 19.35 -13.20
N ARG A 231 12.26 19.70 -13.68
CA ARG A 231 13.53 19.27 -13.10
C ARG A 231 13.61 19.73 -11.64
N GLY A 232 13.75 18.78 -10.73
CA GLY A 232 13.78 19.03 -9.28
C GLY A 232 12.41 19.19 -8.62
N GLY A 233 11.30 19.11 -9.36
CA GLY A 233 9.96 18.97 -8.80
C GLY A 233 9.69 17.54 -8.30
N SER A 234 8.74 17.37 -7.38
CA SER A 234 8.35 16.06 -6.84
C SER A 234 6.84 15.86 -6.87
N LEU A 235 6.38 14.80 -7.53
CA LEU A 235 4.98 14.36 -7.51
C LEU A 235 4.85 13.12 -6.63
N LEU A 236 4.04 13.22 -5.58
CA LEU A 236 3.77 12.16 -4.62
C LEU A 236 2.28 11.85 -4.60
N LEU A 237 1.93 10.58 -4.85
CA LEU A 237 0.59 10.04 -4.66
C LEU A 237 0.67 9.08 -3.47
N ASP A 238 -0.04 9.35 -2.38
CA ASP A 238 0.06 8.56 -1.15
C ASP A 238 -1.32 8.31 -0.54
N SER A 239 -1.76 7.05 -0.48
CA SER A 239 -3.04 6.68 0.16
C SER A 239 -4.28 7.34 -0.46
N ALA A 240 -4.24 7.66 -1.75
CA ALA A 240 -5.28 8.42 -2.46
C ALA A 240 -5.99 7.62 -3.55
N ASP A 241 -7.29 7.90 -3.72
CA ASP A 241 -8.10 7.42 -4.85
C ASP A 241 -8.19 8.53 -5.91
N ILE A 242 -7.50 8.37 -7.03
CA ILE A 242 -7.28 9.44 -8.01
C ILE A 242 -7.85 9.05 -9.36
N SER A 243 -8.64 9.95 -9.96
CA SER A 243 -9.07 9.87 -11.36
C SER A 243 -8.42 10.97 -12.17
N ILE A 244 -7.82 10.63 -13.32
CA ILE A 244 -7.16 11.61 -14.18
C ILE A 244 -7.67 11.49 -15.62
N ASP A 245 -8.13 12.61 -16.16
CA ASP A 245 -8.42 12.85 -17.57
C ASP A 245 -7.30 13.73 -18.15
N GLY A 246 -6.19 13.09 -18.50
CA GLY A 246 -4.96 13.74 -18.93
C GLY A 246 -3.74 12.81 -18.79
N ALA A 247 -2.54 13.37 -18.96
CA ALA A 247 -1.30 12.63 -18.86
C ALA A 247 -0.28 13.28 -17.91
N VAL A 248 0.68 12.47 -17.44
CA VAL A 248 1.77 12.89 -16.58
C VAL A 248 3.09 12.92 -17.36
N LEU A 249 3.75 14.07 -17.37
CA LEU A 249 4.99 14.34 -18.08
C LEU A 249 6.08 14.72 -17.09
N VAL A 250 7.17 13.96 -17.06
CA VAL A 250 8.26 14.19 -16.12
C VAL A 250 9.59 14.38 -16.85
N ASP A 251 10.25 15.51 -16.54
CA ASP A 251 11.54 15.90 -17.11
C ASP A 251 12.49 16.37 -16.00
N GLY A 252 13.23 15.44 -15.42
CA GLY A 252 14.18 15.64 -14.31
C GLY A 252 13.55 15.65 -12.91
N GLY A 253 12.29 15.27 -12.79
CA GLY A 253 11.53 15.26 -11.53
C GLY A 253 11.61 13.94 -10.74
N ARG A 254 10.96 13.92 -9.57
CA ARG A 254 10.78 12.71 -8.74
C ARG A 254 9.32 12.28 -8.75
N ILE A 255 9.10 10.97 -8.81
CA ILE A 255 7.76 10.37 -8.82
C ILE A 255 7.71 9.25 -7.79
N ARG A 256 6.68 9.26 -6.93
CA ARG A 256 6.39 8.15 -6.04
C ARG A 256 4.90 7.94 -5.90
N PHE A 257 4.44 6.72 -6.13
CA PHE A 257 3.08 6.28 -5.84
C PHE A 257 3.13 5.26 -4.71
N ARG A 258 2.27 5.40 -3.71
CA ARG A 258 2.16 4.49 -2.58
C ARG A 258 0.71 4.36 -2.16
N ASP A 259 0.26 3.14 -1.89
CA ASP A 259 -1.08 2.89 -1.34
C ASP A 259 -2.19 3.57 -2.16
N THR A 260 -1.97 3.74 -3.48
CA THR A 260 -2.77 4.61 -4.34
C THR A 260 -3.63 3.78 -5.28
N LYS A 261 -4.89 4.20 -5.49
CA LYS A 261 -5.70 3.72 -6.62
C LYS A 261 -5.77 4.81 -7.67
N LEU A 262 -5.25 4.53 -8.85
CA LEU A 262 -5.21 5.44 -9.96
C LEU A 262 -6.09 4.91 -11.09
N TYR A 263 -7.11 5.67 -11.44
CA TYR A 263 -7.97 5.43 -12.60
C TYR A 263 -7.68 6.49 -13.67
N ILE A 264 -7.40 6.03 -14.89
CA ILE A 264 -7.16 6.91 -16.04
C ILE A 264 -8.47 6.97 -16.83
N GLY A 265 -9.21 8.06 -16.69
CA GLY A 265 -10.52 8.21 -17.32
C GLY A 265 -10.38 8.49 -18.82
N HIS A 266 -9.59 9.51 -19.17
CA HIS A 266 -9.21 9.81 -20.55
C HIS A 266 -7.72 10.11 -20.71
N CYS A 267 -7.09 9.58 -21.77
CA CYS A 267 -5.72 9.91 -22.14
C CYS A 267 -5.53 9.90 -23.66
N GLU A 268 -5.17 11.05 -24.24
CA GLU A 268 -4.91 11.17 -25.68
C GLU A 268 -3.51 10.66 -26.09
N ARG A 269 -2.64 10.34 -25.12
CA ARG A 269 -1.27 9.91 -25.36
C ARG A 269 -1.15 8.40 -25.34
N ASP A 270 -0.17 7.89 -26.07
CA ASP A 270 0.26 6.48 -26.04
C ASP A 270 0.48 5.94 -24.62
N PHE A 271 1.05 6.77 -23.75
CA PHE A 271 1.34 6.43 -22.36
C PHE A 271 0.84 7.53 -21.43
N PHE A 272 0.12 7.14 -20.38
CA PHE A 272 -0.31 8.05 -19.31
C PHE A 272 0.89 8.76 -18.66
N LEU A 273 1.89 8.01 -18.22
CA LEU A 273 3.09 8.53 -17.55
C LEU A 273 4.31 8.43 -18.49
N THR A 274 4.79 9.57 -18.97
CA THR A 274 6.04 9.66 -19.74
C THR A 274 7.15 10.29 -18.90
N VAL A 275 8.20 9.52 -18.65
CA VAL A 275 9.39 9.91 -17.89
C VAL A 275 10.59 10.02 -18.83
N LYS A 276 11.02 11.25 -19.11
CA LYS A 276 12.21 11.52 -19.94
C LYS A 276 13.50 11.34 -19.15
N ASP A 277 13.56 11.98 -17.99
CA ASP A 277 14.70 12.00 -17.09
C ASP A 277 14.15 11.92 -15.66
N ALA A 278 14.53 10.89 -14.91
CA ALA A 278 14.26 10.77 -13.48
C ALA A 278 15.20 9.72 -12.92
N ALA A 279 15.86 10.00 -11.80
CA ALA A 279 16.82 9.06 -11.22
C ALA A 279 16.14 7.75 -10.80
N VAL A 280 14.99 7.85 -10.14
CA VAL A 280 14.21 6.71 -9.64
C VAL A 280 12.72 7.04 -9.71
N VAL A 281 11.93 6.13 -10.28
CA VAL A 281 10.47 6.08 -10.17
C VAL A 281 10.13 4.90 -9.26
N ARG A 282 9.29 5.13 -8.25
CA ARG A 282 8.91 4.10 -7.27
C ARG A 282 7.39 4.00 -7.12
N ILE A 283 6.85 2.80 -7.26
CA ILE A 283 5.40 2.52 -7.14
C ILE A 283 5.24 1.34 -6.20
N GLU A 284 4.45 1.52 -5.13
CA GLU A 284 4.29 0.53 -4.06
C GLU A 284 2.82 0.35 -3.73
N ASN A 285 2.38 -0.90 -3.53
CA ASN A 285 1.05 -1.25 -3.02
C ASN A 285 -0.09 -0.45 -3.67
N SER A 286 -0.10 -0.38 -5.00
CA SER A 286 -1.00 0.49 -5.76
C SER A 286 -1.82 -0.28 -6.78
N VAL A 287 -2.98 0.26 -7.16
CA VAL A 287 -3.82 -0.25 -8.26
C VAL A 287 -3.86 0.80 -9.35
N ILE A 288 -3.48 0.43 -10.57
CA ILE A 288 -3.36 1.33 -11.70
C ILE A 288 -4.21 0.80 -12.84
N ASP A 289 -5.26 1.53 -13.18
CA ASP A 289 -6.22 1.15 -14.21
C ASP A 289 -6.16 2.11 -15.38
N CYS A 290 -5.67 1.61 -16.52
CA CYS A 290 -5.54 2.39 -17.75
C CYS A 290 -6.83 2.44 -18.57
N ASN A 291 -7.91 1.81 -18.09
CA ASN A 291 -9.25 1.87 -18.67
C ASN A 291 -9.31 1.49 -20.17
N GLY A 292 -8.37 0.67 -20.63
CA GLY A 292 -8.24 0.26 -22.03
C GLY A 292 -7.82 1.39 -22.99
N GLN A 293 -7.33 2.53 -22.50
CA GLN A 293 -7.09 3.72 -23.34
C GLN A 293 -5.64 3.96 -23.72
N CYS A 294 -4.69 3.55 -22.89
CA CYS A 294 -3.26 3.81 -23.10
C CYS A 294 -2.38 2.75 -22.42
N GLY A 295 -1.07 2.80 -22.66
CA GLY A 295 -0.10 2.19 -21.77
C GLY A 295 0.06 3.03 -20.49
N PHE A 296 0.52 2.44 -19.41
CA PHE A 296 0.74 3.18 -18.17
C PHE A 296 2.02 4.02 -18.23
N LEU A 297 3.19 3.40 -18.39
CA LEU A 297 4.48 4.06 -18.19
C LEU A 297 5.42 3.89 -19.38
N ARG A 298 6.03 5.00 -19.81
CA ARG A 298 7.21 5.00 -20.67
C ARG A 298 8.35 5.75 -19.98
N GLN A 299 9.45 5.05 -19.70
CA GLN A 299 10.62 5.63 -19.05
C GLN A 299 11.88 5.42 -19.88
N LYS A 300 12.56 6.53 -20.22
CA LYS A 300 13.75 6.54 -21.08
C LYS A 300 15.08 6.48 -20.34
N ALA A 301 15.10 6.80 -19.05
CA ALA A 301 16.32 6.88 -18.24
C ALA A 301 16.04 6.57 -16.76
N GLY A 302 17.10 6.21 -16.03
CA GLY A 302 17.07 5.97 -14.60
C GLY A 302 16.51 4.61 -14.19
N ARG A 303 16.04 4.52 -12.94
CA ARG A 303 15.58 3.26 -12.33
C ARG A 303 14.07 3.23 -12.15
N LEU A 304 13.48 2.04 -12.26
CA LEU A 304 12.07 1.77 -12.00
C LEU A 304 11.95 0.68 -10.95
N LEU A 305 11.27 0.97 -9.84
CA LEU A 305 11.05 0.01 -8.75
C LEU A 305 9.55 -0.09 -8.49
N ILE A 306 8.99 -1.27 -8.72
CA ILE A 306 7.56 -1.52 -8.58
C ILE A 306 7.36 -2.74 -7.68
N GLU A 307 6.58 -2.56 -6.62
CA GLU A 307 6.32 -3.59 -5.61
C GLU A 307 4.83 -3.66 -5.29
N GLU A 308 4.29 -4.87 -5.18
CA GLU A 308 2.90 -5.12 -4.72
C GLU A 308 1.84 -4.31 -5.48
N THR A 309 2.04 -4.13 -6.78
CA THR A 309 1.20 -3.25 -7.60
C THR A 309 0.42 -4.04 -8.63
N GLU A 310 -0.85 -3.69 -8.79
CA GLU A 310 -1.77 -4.24 -9.78
C GLU A 310 -1.94 -3.27 -10.95
N PHE A 311 -1.75 -3.76 -12.17
CA PHE A 311 -1.96 -3.03 -13.40
C PHE A 311 -3.11 -3.63 -14.20
N LEU A 312 -4.10 -2.81 -14.54
CA LEU A 312 -5.32 -3.21 -15.20
C LEU A 312 -5.46 -2.53 -16.56
N ARG A 313 -5.88 -3.30 -17.57
CA ARG A 313 -6.51 -2.80 -18.79
C ARG A 313 -5.68 -1.79 -19.59
N SER A 314 -4.48 -2.17 -20.06
CA SER A 314 -3.75 -1.33 -21.02
C SER A 314 -4.37 -1.37 -22.42
N GLY A 315 -4.38 -0.22 -23.09
CA GLY A 315 -4.86 -0.05 -24.46
C GLY A 315 -3.77 0.44 -25.42
N PHE A 316 -3.81 -0.04 -26.67
CA PHE A 316 -2.99 0.36 -27.84
C PHE A 316 -1.45 0.20 -27.72
N GLN A 317 -0.92 0.29 -26.52
CA GLN A 317 0.49 0.16 -26.17
C GLN A 317 0.64 -0.83 -25.02
N ARG A 318 1.87 -1.28 -24.82
CA ARG A 318 2.21 -2.11 -23.66
C ARG A 318 2.03 -1.32 -22.36
N MET A 319 1.60 -1.98 -21.29
CA MET A 319 1.45 -1.37 -19.97
C MET A 319 2.71 -0.60 -19.53
N VAL A 320 3.90 -1.16 -19.74
CA VAL A 320 5.18 -0.51 -19.43
C VAL A 320 6.16 -0.65 -20.59
N ALA A 321 6.75 0.46 -21.01
CA ALA A 321 7.88 0.53 -21.92
C ALA A 321 9.10 1.16 -21.22
N PHE A 322 10.10 0.34 -20.93
CA PHE A 322 11.27 0.73 -20.15
C PHE A 322 12.56 0.65 -20.96
N TYR A 323 13.34 1.73 -20.92
CA TYR A 323 14.64 1.87 -21.59
C TYR A 323 15.72 2.44 -20.66
N GLY A 324 15.44 2.48 -19.34
CA GLY A 324 16.37 2.98 -18.33
C GLY A 324 17.47 1.98 -17.98
N THR A 325 18.16 2.19 -16.87
CA THR A 325 19.31 1.35 -16.49
C THR A 325 18.89 0.08 -15.74
N TYR A 326 17.88 0.18 -14.87
CA TYR A 326 17.45 -0.92 -14.01
C TYR A 326 15.94 -0.85 -13.72
N ALA A 327 15.23 -1.95 -13.95
CA ALA A 327 13.85 -2.10 -13.51
C ALA A 327 13.67 -3.37 -12.66
N GLU A 328 12.89 -3.26 -11.59
CA GLU A 328 12.51 -4.38 -10.74
C GLU A 328 11.02 -4.36 -10.46
N PHE A 329 10.39 -5.51 -10.67
CA PHE A 329 8.98 -5.77 -10.43
C PHE A 329 8.87 -6.94 -9.45
N LEU A 330 8.26 -6.70 -8.30
CA LEU A 330 8.18 -7.66 -7.21
C LEU A 330 6.72 -7.80 -6.77
N ARG A 331 6.17 -9.01 -6.79
CA ARG A 331 4.78 -9.29 -6.35
C ARG A 331 3.74 -8.42 -7.08
N CYS A 332 3.95 -8.17 -8.37
CA CYS A 332 3.03 -7.37 -9.19
C CYS A 332 2.06 -8.25 -9.99
N SER A 333 0.86 -7.76 -10.25
CA SER A 333 -0.09 -8.38 -11.17
C SER A 333 -0.37 -7.48 -12.38
N PHE A 334 -0.54 -8.10 -13.54
CA PHE A 334 -0.89 -7.44 -14.79
C PHE A 334 -2.06 -8.17 -15.43
N SER A 335 -3.14 -7.46 -15.73
CA SER A 335 -4.34 -8.04 -16.34
C SER A 335 -4.84 -7.23 -17.55
N GLU A 336 -5.38 -7.95 -18.53
CA GLU A 336 -6.07 -7.39 -19.71
C GLU A 336 -5.17 -6.45 -20.54
N GLY A 337 -4.13 -7.02 -21.15
CA GLY A 337 -3.15 -6.27 -21.96
C GLY A 337 -3.35 -6.47 -23.46
N THR A 338 -4.02 -5.54 -24.14
CA THR A 338 -4.35 -5.67 -25.58
C THR A 338 -3.15 -5.59 -26.53
N ALA A 339 -2.05 -4.96 -26.10
CA ALA A 339 -0.78 -4.87 -26.83
C ALA A 339 0.39 -5.50 -26.05
N GLY A 340 0.07 -6.26 -25.00
CA GLY A 340 1.00 -6.87 -24.05
C GLY A 340 1.29 -5.99 -22.84
N PHE A 341 2.18 -6.45 -21.95
CA PHE A 341 2.43 -5.74 -20.68
C PHE A 341 3.78 -5.03 -20.66
N ILE A 342 4.87 -5.73 -20.96
CA ILE A 342 6.22 -5.20 -20.77
C ILE A 342 6.94 -5.12 -22.10
N LEU A 343 7.58 -3.97 -22.35
CA LEU A 343 8.65 -3.76 -23.31
C LEU A 343 9.92 -3.34 -22.57
N ALA A 344 10.96 -4.16 -22.64
CA ALA A 344 12.30 -3.82 -22.15
C ALA A 344 13.23 -3.59 -23.35
N GLY A 345 13.73 -2.36 -23.52
CA GLY A 345 14.60 -1.99 -24.64
C GLY A 345 15.93 -1.38 -24.20
N GLY A 346 16.81 -1.09 -25.16
CA GLY A 346 18.10 -0.47 -24.89
C GLY A 346 19.05 -1.36 -24.08
N SER A 347 19.81 -0.77 -23.15
CA SER A 347 20.70 -1.50 -22.21
C SER A 347 20.04 -1.57 -20.83
N SER A 348 18.82 -2.11 -20.78
CA SER A 348 18.02 -2.17 -19.55
C SER A 348 18.25 -3.50 -18.82
N GLN A 349 18.78 -3.46 -17.60
CA GLN A 349 18.70 -4.60 -16.70
C GLN A 349 17.28 -4.69 -16.12
N VAL A 350 16.62 -5.85 -16.22
CA VAL A 350 15.24 -5.99 -15.73
C VAL A 350 15.04 -7.26 -14.92
N LYS A 351 14.36 -7.15 -13.77
CA LYS A 351 14.00 -8.27 -12.92
C LYS A 351 12.51 -8.34 -12.65
N PHE A 352 11.95 -9.53 -12.79
CA PHE A 352 10.59 -9.88 -12.37
C PHE A 352 10.68 -11.01 -11.35
N ALA A 353 10.02 -10.84 -10.21
CA ALA A 353 9.96 -11.85 -9.16
C ALA A 353 8.54 -11.95 -8.60
N ASN A 354 7.99 -13.16 -8.56
CA ASN A 354 6.65 -13.41 -8.01
C ASN A 354 5.54 -12.58 -8.67
N CYS A 355 5.64 -12.37 -9.99
CA CYS A 355 4.64 -11.60 -10.75
C CYS A 355 3.62 -12.49 -11.46
N ASP A 356 2.38 -12.00 -11.57
CA ASP A 356 1.29 -12.63 -12.31
C ASP A 356 0.97 -11.83 -13.57
N PHE A 357 0.93 -12.50 -14.72
CA PHE A 357 0.51 -11.93 -16.01
C PHE A 357 -0.70 -12.69 -16.52
N PHE A 358 -1.82 -11.99 -16.72
CA PHE A 358 -3.09 -12.58 -17.12
C PHE A 358 -3.68 -11.87 -18.34
N HIS A 359 -4.03 -12.65 -19.37
CA HIS A 359 -4.74 -12.16 -20.54
C HIS A 359 -4.00 -11.04 -21.29
N ALA A 360 -2.81 -11.38 -21.77
CA ALA A 360 -2.00 -10.51 -22.61
C ALA A 360 -2.10 -10.92 -24.08
N ALA A 361 -2.08 -9.97 -25.01
CA ALA A 361 -2.05 -10.22 -26.44
C ALA A 361 -1.04 -9.30 -27.12
N ALA A 362 -0.15 -9.84 -27.95
CA ALA A 362 0.79 -9.04 -28.74
C ALA A 362 1.21 -9.77 -30.02
N GLU A 363 2.00 -9.11 -30.88
CA GLU A 363 2.60 -9.81 -32.03
C GLU A 363 3.71 -10.78 -31.60
N TYR A 364 4.57 -10.34 -30.67
CA TYR A 364 5.65 -11.09 -30.05
C TYR A 364 5.65 -10.83 -28.56
N GLY A 365 5.95 -11.83 -27.73
CA GLY A 365 6.09 -11.60 -26.29
C GLY A 365 4.78 -11.12 -25.66
N GLY A 366 3.78 -11.99 -25.65
CA GLY A 366 2.41 -11.64 -25.25
C GLY A 366 2.38 -10.86 -23.95
N ALA A 367 3.04 -11.36 -22.90
CA ALA A 367 3.23 -10.58 -21.67
C ALA A 367 4.50 -9.72 -21.72
N VAL A 368 5.66 -10.34 -21.98
CA VAL A 368 6.97 -9.68 -21.94
C VAL A 368 7.67 -9.77 -23.29
N PHE A 369 8.01 -8.63 -23.85
CA PHE A 369 8.91 -8.51 -24.99
C PHE A 369 10.17 -7.77 -24.55
N SER A 370 11.33 -8.36 -24.81
CA SER A 370 12.61 -7.74 -24.48
C SER A 370 13.51 -7.73 -25.71
N GLU A 371 13.91 -6.52 -26.09
CA GLU A 371 15.02 -6.27 -27.00
C GLU A 371 16.24 -5.70 -26.27
N SER A 372 16.24 -5.75 -24.93
CA SER A 372 17.37 -5.29 -24.13
C SER A 372 18.64 -6.08 -24.45
N ILE A 373 19.76 -5.35 -24.53
CA ILE A 373 21.10 -5.92 -24.64
C ILE A 373 21.77 -6.18 -23.29
N ASP A 374 21.08 -5.92 -22.17
CA ASP A 374 21.51 -6.28 -20.80
C ASP A 374 20.65 -7.41 -20.14
N ASP A 375 20.99 -7.83 -18.93
CA ASP A 375 20.38 -8.95 -18.21
C ASP A 375 18.87 -8.76 -18.00
N VAL A 376 18.08 -9.80 -18.31
CA VAL A 376 16.64 -9.83 -18.02
C VAL A 376 16.27 -11.14 -17.36
N THR A 377 15.91 -11.08 -16.08
CA THR A 377 15.58 -12.27 -15.28
C THR A 377 14.12 -12.28 -14.88
N ILE A 378 13.43 -13.38 -15.13
CA ILE A 378 12.04 -13.61 -14.76
C ILE A 378 12.01 -14.85 -13.87
N LYS A 379 11.56 -14.70 -12.62
CA LYS A 379 11.57 -15.76 -11.62
C LYS A 379 10.25 -15.90 -10.89
N GLU A 380 9.82 -17.13 -10.66
CA GLU A 380 8.64 -17.43 -9.83
C GLU A 380 7.37 -16.72 -10.34
N CYS A 381 7.29 -16.49 -11.65
CA CYS A 381 6.17 -15.80 -12.30
C CYS A 381 5.13 -16.76 -12.89
N SER A 382 3.89 -16.30 -13.00
CA SER A 382 2.78 -17.03 -13.62
C SER A 382 2.31 -16.28 -14.86
N PHE A 383 2.16 -16.99 -15.98
CA PHE A 383 1.62 -16.48 -17.22
C PHE A 383 0.36 -17.29 -17.55
N ARG A 384 -0.77 -16.60 -17.69
CA ARG A 384 -2.08 -17.23 -17.91
C ARG A 384 -2.79 -16.57 -19.08
N SER A 385 -3.28 -17.39 -20.00
CA SER A 385 -4.05 -16.92 -21.16
C SER A 385 -3.32 -15.84 -21.97
N CYS A 386 -2.00 -15.92 -22.05
CA CYS A 386 -1.19 -14.97 -22.82
C CYS A 386 -1.04 -15.45 -24.27
N THR A 387 -1.17 -14.53 -25.22
CA THR A 387 -1.21 -14.83 -26.65
C THR A 387 -0.19 -14.00 -27.43
N ALA A 388 0.48 -14.64 -28.38
CA ALA A 388 1.31 -13.97 -29.37
C ALA A 388 0.92 -14.42 -30.77
N LYS A 389 0.91 -13.48 -31.72
CA LYS A 389 0.64 -13.79 -33.14
C LYS A 389 1.72 -14.67 -33.76
N TYR A 390 2.98 -14.43 -33.37
CA TYR A 390 4.14 -15.10 -33.96
C TYR A 390 4.87 -16.00 -32.95
N LEU A 391 5.54 -15.42 -31.95
CA LEU A 391 6.43 -16.16 -31.05
C LEU A 391 6.44 -15.58 -29.63
N GLY A 392 6.72 -16.44 -28.64
CA GLY A 392 6.83 -16.06 -27.23
C GLY A 392 5.48 -15.64 -26.66
N SER A 393 4.54 -16.58 -26.53
CA SER A 393 3.19 -16.24 -26.06
C SER A 393 3.18 -15.66 -24.64
N ALA A 394 4.12 -16.04 -23.80
CA ALA A 394 4.41 -15.38 -22.53
C ALA A 394 5.59 -14.41 -22.66
N VAL A 395 6.76 -14.91 -23.05
CA VAL A 395 8.03 -14.16 -23.05
C VAL A 395 8.74 -14.29 -24.38
N TYR A 396 9.16 -13.18 -24.95
CA TYR A 396 10.00 -13.13 -26.15
C TYR A 396 11.25 -12.30 -25.92
N PHE A 397 12.42 -12.95 -26.05
CA PHE A 397 13.70 -12.25 -26.15
C PHE A 397 14.12 -12.12 -27.62
N LYS A 398 14.36 -10.90 -28.08
CA LYS A 398 14.77 -10.64 -29.47
C LYS A 398 16.16 -11.17 -29.79
N HIS A 399 17.06 -11.15 -28.81
CA HIS A 399 18.46 -11.55 -28.96
C HIS A 399 18.75 -12.70 -28.02
N LEU A 400 19.23 -13.86 -28.50
CA LEU A 400 19.67 -14.97 -27.64
C LEU A 400 21.03 -14.64 -27.03
N LYS A 401 21.13 -14.58 -25.70
CA LYS A 401 22.40 -14.28 -24.99
C LYS A 401 22.40 -14.77 -23.54
N LEU A 402 23.59 -14.79 -22.94
CA LEU A 402 23.76 -14.95 -21.49
C LEU A 402 23.05 -13.80 -20.75
N GLY A 403 22.46 -14.11 -19.59
CA GLY A 403 21.78 -13.13 -18.73
C GLY A 403 20.27 -12.97 -18.97
N GLN A 404 19.73 -13.54 -20.05
CA GLN A 404 18.29 -13.67 -20.24
C GLN A 404 17.81 -15.01 -19.68
N MET A 405 17.05 -14.97 -18.60
CA MET A 405 16.69 -16.18 -17.85
C MET A 405 15.22 -16.14 -17.47
N VAL A 406 14.54 -17.28 -17.64
CA VAL A 406 13.20 -17.54 -17.12
C VAL A 406 13.29 -18.77 -16.25
N LYS A 407 12.96 -18.67 -14.97
CA LYS A 407 13.14 -19.76 -14.00
C LYS A 407 11.93 -19.87 -13.07
N ASP A 408 11.55 -21.10 -12.74
CA ASP A 408 10.46 -21.39 -11.80
C ASP A 408 9.13 -20.72 -12.18
N CYS A 409 8.91 -20.52 -13.49
CA CYS A 409 7.72 -19.89 -14.04
C CYS A 409 6.70 -20.92 -14.52
N VAL A 410 5.41 -20.57 -14.45
CA VAL A 410 4.32 -21.42 -14.94
C VAL A 410 3.58 -20.72 -16.07
N CYS A 411 3.41 -21.40 -17.20
CA CYS A 411 2.58 -20.93 -18.32
C CYS A 411 1.34 -21.81 -18.46
N ARG A 412 0.14 -21.22 -18.40
CA ARG A 412 -1.16 -21.91 -18.57
C ARG A 412 -1.96 -21.24 -19.68
N ASP A 413 -2.58 -22.04 -20.54
CA ASP A 413 -3.44 -21.56 -21.63
C ASP A 413 -2.81 -20.46 -22.52
N CYS A 414 -1.48 -20.50 -22.70
CA CYS A 414 -0.77 -19.54 -23.53
C CYS A 414 -0.65 -20.04 -24.98
N PHE A 415 -0.81 -19.15 -25.96
CA PHE A 415 -0.86 -19.51 -27.39
C PHE A 415 0.04 -18.62 -28.27
N PRO A 416 0.93 -19.19 -29.11
CA PRO A 416 1.16 -20.62 -29.34
C PRO A 416 1.72 -21.35 -28.11
N LYS A 417 1.27 -22.61 -27.90
CA LYS A 417 1.63 -23.45 -26.74
C LYS A 417 3.10 -23.87 -26.76
N GLU A 418 3.60 -24.20 -27.94
CA GLU A 418 4.96 -24.72 -28.15
C GLU A 418 6.05 -23.67 -27.93
N ASN A 419 5.70 -22.39 -27.99
CA ASN A 419 6.62 -21.26 -27.92
C ASN A 419 6.17 -20.24 -26.87
N ALA A 420 5.87 -20.70 -25.66
CA ALA A 420 5.51 -19.81 -24.55
C ALA A 420 6.67 -18.87 -24.17
N VAL A 421 7.89 -19.40 -24.14
CA VAL A 421 9.11 -18.65 -23.89
C VAL A 421 10.03 -18.81 -25.10
N PHE A 422 10.53 -17.71 -25.65
CA PHE A 422 11.42 -17.72 -26.81
C PHE A 422 12.76 -17.04 -26.49
N ASN A 423 13.87 -17.66 -26.91
CA ASN A 423 15.26 -17.20 -26.75
C ASN A 423 15.71 -16.96 -25.30
N ALA A 424 15.24 -17.75 -24.34
CA ALA A 424 15.76 -17.70 -22.96
C ALA A 424 16.96 -18.65 -22.79
N TYR A 425 17.95 -18.24 -22.00
CA TYR A 425 19.11 -19.04 -21.63
C TYR A 425 18.80 -19.84 -20.34
N GLY A 426 18.97 -21.16 -20.41
CA GLY A 426 18.72 -22.07 -19.28
C GLY A 426 18.01 -23.36 -19.70
N GLU A 427 18.78 -24.42 -19.92
CA GLU A 427 18.28 -25.80 -19.96
C GLU A 427 18.00 -26.26 -18.54
N GLU A 428 16.76 -26.09 -18.07
CA GLU A 428 16.04 -26.91 -17.06
C GLU A 428 14.65 -26.29 -16.89
N PHE A 429 13.81 -26.47 -17.91
CA PHE A 429 12.39 -26.14 -17.81
C PHE A 429 11.67 -27.30 -17.11
N ASP A 430 11.44 -27.19 -15.80
CA ASP A 430 10.29 -27.85 -15.17
C ASP A 430 9.02 -27.04 -15.49
N LEU A 431 8.72 -26.92 -16.79
CA LEU A 431 7.48 -26.36 -17.29
C LEU A 431 6.37 -27.34 -16.89
N LYS A 432 5.70 -27.08 -15.77
CA LYS A 432 4.41 -27.70 -15.46
C LYS A 432 3.36 -27.12 -16.40
N ILE A 433 3.42 -27.52 -17.67
CA ILE A 433 2.34 -27.35 -18.63
C ILE A 433 1.19 -28.21 -18.12
N ARG A 434 0.15 -27.58 -17.59
CA ARG A 434 -1.12 -28.23 -17.27
C ARG A 434 -2.21 -27.52 -18.02
#